data_AF-A0A949DH04-F1
#
_entry.id   AF-A0A949DH04-F1
#
_cell.length_a   1.000
_cell.length_b   1.000
_cell.length_c   1.000
_cell.angle_alpha   90.00
_cell.angle_beta   90.00
_cell.angle_gamma   90.00
#
_symmetry.space_group_name_H-M   'P 1'
#
loop_
_entity.id
_entity.type
_entity.pdbx_description
1 polymer ?
#
loop_
_entity_poly.entity_id
_entity_poly.type
_entity_poly.pdbx_seq_one_letter_code
_entity_poly.pdbx_strand_id
1 'polypeptide(L)' 'MLFFWVLIIVGVVLLTRSVGNQRREGYPMEKTPLEILKERYAKGEIDKKEYEEKKKELS' A
#
# COMPACT_ATOMS: atom_id res chain seq x y z
N MET A 1 1.80 16.54 -19.98
CA MET A 1 2.18 16.61 -18.55
C MET A 1 1.31 15.71 -17.66
N LEU A 2 -0.03 15.85 -17.67
CA LEU A 2 -0.94 14.94 -16.92
C LEU A 2 -0.91 13.47 -17.40
N PHE A 3 -0.75 13.26 -18.70
CA PHE A 3 -0.68 11.90 -19.28
C PHE A 3 0.47 11.05 -18.72
N PHE A 4 1.60 11.70 -18.39
CA PHE A 4 2.75 11.05 -17.78
C PHE A 4 2.43 10.58 -16.35
N TRP A 5 1.69 11.38 -15.59
CA TRP A 5 1.20 11.01 -14.26
C TRP A 5 0.20 9.86 -14.31
N VAL A 6 -0.71 9.84 -15.28
CA VAL A 6 -1.66 8.73 -15.47
C VAL A 6 -0.93 7.42 -15.76
N LEU A 7 0.09 7.44 -16.63
CA LEU A 7 0.93 6.27 -16.92
C LEU A 7 1.65 5.75 -15.67
N ILE A 8 2.19 6.66 -14.84
CA ILE A 8 2.85 6.31 -13.58
C ILE A 8 1.85 5.66 -12.61
N ILE A 9 0.67 6.24 -12.44
CA ILE A 9 -0.38 5.70 -11.55
C ILE A 9 -0.79 4.30 -12.01
N VAL A 10 -1.04 4.11 -13.31
CA VAL A 10 -1.42 2.80 -13.86
C VAL A 10 -0.30 1.76 -13.64
N GLY A 11 0.97 2.14 -13.85
CA GLY A 11 2.11 1.26 -13.58
C GLY A 11 2.19 0.84 -12.12
N VAL A 12 2.00 1.78 -11.18
CA VAL A 12 1.99 1.52 -9.74
C VAL A 12 0.82 0.62 -9.35
N VAL A 13 -0.37 0.83 -9.93
CA VAL A 13 -1.57 0.00 -9.67
C VAL A 13 -1.38 -1.43 -10.18
N LEU A 14 -0.75 -1.63 -11.34
CA LEU A 14 -0.49 -2.97 -11.87
C LEU A 14 0.58 -3.71 -11.06
N LEU A 15 1.65 -3.01 -10.63
CA LEU A 15 2.68 -3.56 -9.75
C LEU A 15 2.10 -3.96 -8.39
N THR A 16 1.27 -3.10 -7.78
CA THR A 16 0.61 -3.40 -6.50
C THR A 16 -0.42 -4.52 -6.63
N ARG A 17 -1.17 -4.60 -7.73
CA ARG A 17 -2.10 -5.70 -8.00
C ARG A 17 -1.37 -7.04 -8.19
N SER A 18 -0.20 -7.05 -8.82
CA SER A 18 0.61 -8.26 -8.97
C SER A 18 1.21 -8.74 -7.64
N VAL A 19 1.63 -7.82 -6.76
CA VAL A 19 2.19 -8.16 -5.45
C VAL A 19 1.12 -8.53 -4.43
N GLY A 20 -0.08 -7.93 -4.51
CA GLY A 20 -1.20 -8.23 -3.61
C GLY A 20 -1.83 -9.60 -3.83
N ASN A 21 -1.70 -10.17 -5.04
CA ASN A 21 -2.29 -11.46 -5.37
C ASN A 21 -1.40 -12.66 -4.98
N GLN A 22 -0.15 -12.42 -4.59
CA GLN A 22 0.81 -13.48 -4.23
C GLN A 22 0.88 -13.76 -2.71
N ARG A 23 0.10 -13.07 -1.87
CA ARG A 23 -0.02 -13.36 -0.43
C ARG A 23 -1.31 -14.12 -0.06
N ARG A 24 -1.82 -14.93 -0.97
CA ARG A 24 -2.82 -15.97 -0.68
C ARG A 24 -2.16 -17.33 -0.77
N GLU A 25 -1.33 -17.67 0.21
CA GLU A 25 -1.03 -19.03 0.66
C GLU A 25 0.16 -19.00 1.63
N GLY A 26 -0.08 -19.36 2.88
CA GLY A 26 0.98 -19.70 3.83
C GLY A 26 1.23 -18.70 4.96
N TYR A 27 0.74 -19.09 6.13
CA TYR A 27 1.15 -18.71 7.49
C TYR A 27 0.56 -17.43 8.15
N PRO A 28 0.07 -17.57 9.41
CA PRO A 28 -0.38 -16.46 10.24
C PRO A 28 0.85 -15.77 10.85
N MET A 29 1.65 -15.10 10.03
CA MET A 29 2.56 -14.10 10.57
C MET A 29 1.68 -12.92 10.96
N GLU A 30 1.65 -12.58 12.25
CA GLU A 30 1.07 -11.37 12.77
C GLU A 30 1.47 -10.20 11.87
N LYS A 31 0.56 -9.80 10.97
CA LYS A 31 0.77 -8.61 10.15
C LYS A 31 0.94 -7.48 11.14
N THR A 32 2.16 -6.99 11.27
CA THR A 32 2.45 -5.87 12.16
C THR A 32 1.51 -4.73 11.78
N PRO A 33 1.02 -3.92 12.72
CA PRO A 33 0.03 -2.90 12.39
C PRO A 33 0.56 -1.90 11.33
N LEU A 34 1.88 -1.78 11.19
CA LEU A 34 2.58 -1.10 10.09
C LEU A 34 2.34 -1.71 8.71
N GLU A 35 2.33 -3.04 8.55
CA GLU A 35 1.99 -3.69 7.28
C GLU A 35 0.52 -3.48 6.91
N ILE A 36 -0.40 -3.48 7.89
CA ILE A 36 -1.82 -3.18 7.67
C ILE A 36 -2.00 -1.72 7.22
N LEU A 37 -1.28 -0.79 7.85
CA LEU A 37 -1.24 0.62 7.46
C LEU A 37 -0.71 0.82 6.04
N LYS A 38 0.38 0.13 5.71
CA LYS A 38 0.99 0.17 4.38
C LYS A 38 0.04 -0.41 3.32
N GLU A 39 -0.69 -1.47 3.66
CA GLU A 39 -1.69 -2.08 2.78
C GLU A 39 -2.83 -1.10 2.48
N ARG A 40 -3.35 -0.37 3.49
CA ARG A 40 -4.40 0.64 3.30
C ARG A 40 -3.91 1.87 2.52
N TYR A 41 -2.68 2.31 2.75
CA TYR A 41 -2.07 3.40 1.98
C TYR A 41 -1.87 2.98 0.51
N ALA A 42 -1.40 1.76 0.27
CA ALA A 42 -1.23 1.22 -1.08
C ALA A 42 -2.57 0.99 -1.80
N LYS A 43 -3.65 0.70 -1.05
CA LYS A 43 -5.02 0.67 -1.57
C LYS A 43 -5.61 2.05 -1.84
N GLY A 44 -4.98 3.12 -1.36
CA GLY A 44 -5.49 4.50 -1.44
C GLY A 44 -6.66 4.78 -0.48
N GLU A 45 -6.87 3.92 0.52
CA GLU A 45 -7.94 4.09 1.54
C GLU A 45 -7.57 5.14 2.58
N ILE A 46 -6.29 5.49 2.68
CA ILE A 46 -5.77 6.54 3.56
C ILE A 46 -4.83 7.45 2.78
N ASP A 47 -4.85 8.74 3.11
CA ASP A 47 -3.94 9.71 2.50
C ASP A 47 -2.50 9.53 3.02
N LYS A 48 -1.53 10.04 2.26
CA LYS A 48 -0.11 10.04 2.68
C LYS A 48 0.08 10.70 4.04
N LYS A 49 -0.66 11.76 4.35
CA LYS A 49 -0.64 12.40 5.67
C LYS A 49 -1.04 11.43 6.79
N GLU A 50 -2.16 10.75 6.63
CA GLU A 50 -2.67 9.79 7.63
C GLU A 50 -1.73 8.59 7.81
N TYR A 51 -1.10 8.14 6.72
CA TYR A 51 -0.10 7.09 6.78
C TYR A 51 1.13 7.53 7.60
N GLU A 52 1.63 8.75 7.38
CA GLU A 52 2.80 9.25 8.12
C GLU A 52 2.52 9.52 9.60
N GLU A 53 1.34 10.04 9.96
CA GLU A 53 0.94 10.25 11.35
C GLU A 53 0.88 8.92 12.10
N LYS A 54 0.13 7.95 11.56
CA LYS A 54 -0.05 6.64 12.21
C LYS A 54 1.23 5.81 12.22
N LYS A 55 2.09 5.93 11.20
CA LYS A 55 3.41 5.30 11.20
C LYS A 55 4.30 5.85 12.32
N LYS A 56 4.23 7.15 12.61
CA LYS A 56 4.99 7.78 13.70
C LYS A 56 4.52 7.34 15.08
N GLU A 57 3.21 7.16 15.26
CA GLU A 57 2.65 6.66 16.53
C GLU A 57 2.99 5.19 16.80
N LEU A 58 3.22 4.40 15.74
CA LEU A 58 3.53 2.98 15.80
C LEU A 58 5.03 2.65 15.78
N SER A 59 5.89 3.66 15.71
CA SER A 59 7.34 3.52 15.64
C SER A 59 8.01 3.51 17.01
#